data_AF-A0A8C3QKV9-F1
#
_entry.id   AF-A0A8C3QKV9-F1
#
_cell.length_a   1.000
_cell.length_b   1.000
_cell.length_c   1.000
_cell.angle_alpha   90.00
_cell.angle_beta   90.00
_cell.angle_gamma   90.00
#
_symmetry.space_group_name_H-M   'P 1'
#
loop_
_entity.id
_entity.type
_entity.pdbx_description
1 polymer ?
#
loop_
_entity_poly.entity_id
_entity_poly.type
_entity_poly.pdbx_seq_one_letter_code
_entity_poly.pdbx_strand_id
1 'polypeptide(L)'
;MFNIADGGFTELHTLWQNEERAAISSGKLNEIWHRRHDYWLLAGIVLHGYARWTDIQNDGAFGVINEPFKGEASKGNFLEMKNKFLARRFKLLEQALVIEEQLRRAAYLNMTQDPSHPAMALNTRFAEVECLAESHQHLSKESLAGNKPANAVLHKVLNQLEELLSDMKADVTRLPATLSRIPPIAARLQMSERSILSRLASKGTDSHPPPSFPPGPYATPPSYGGTFGTPPAGALPPPGGANYSQMPPGSFISGEGTPAGGTK
;
A
#
# COMPACT_ATOMS: atom_id res chain seq x y z
N MET A 1 4.78 5.43 8.75
CA MET A 1 3.46 4.83 8.46
C MET A 1 3.66 3.82 7.35
N PHE A 2 3.16 2.58 7.48
CA PHE A 2 3.24 1.56 6.43
C PHE A 2 2.23 1.84 5.31
N ASN A 3 2.64 1.67 4.04
CA ASN A 3 1.79 1.86 2.86
C ASN A 3 2.28 1.02 1.68
N ILE A 4 1.38 0.73 0.73
CA ILE A 4 1.67 0.12 -0.57
C ILE A 4 1.24 1.12 -1.66
N ALA A 5 2.08 1.33 -2.67
CA ALA A 5 1.77 2.21 -3.78
C ALA A 5 1.15 1.41 -4.93
N ASP A 6 -0.14 1.09 -4.82
CA ASP A 6 -0.89 0.37 -5.85
C ASP A 6 -1.63 1.30 -6.83
N GLY A 7 -1.49 2.62 -6.69
CA GLY A 7 -2.15 3.61 -7.55
C GLY A 7 -3.68 3.57 -7.54
N GLY A 8 -4.33 2.93 -6.57
CA GLY A 8 -5.77 2.73 -6.55
C GLY A 8 -6.28 1.66 -7.51
N PHE A 9 -5.39 0.81 -8.04
CA PHE A 9 -5.79 -0.35 -8.86
C PHE A 9 -6.34 -1.51 -8.03
N THR A 10 -6.27 -1.44 -6.69
CA THR A 10 -6.89 -2.41 -5.80
C THR A 10 -7.82 -1.72 -4.79
N GLU A 11 -8.66 -2.51 -4.13
CA GLU A 11 -9.54 -2.02 -3.06
C GLU A 11 -8.83 -1.90 -1.70
N LEU A 12 -7.51 -2.13 -1.63
CA LEU A 12 -6.77 -2.28 -0.39
C LEU A 12 -6.85 -1.04 0.50
N HIS A 13 -6.62 0.16 -0.04
CA HIS A 13 -6.68 1.39 0.76
C HIS A 13 -8.08 1.69 1.26
N THR A 14 -9.10 1.46 0.43
CA THR A 14 -10.51 1.62 0.83
C THR A 14 -10.87 0.67 1.97
N LEU A 15 -10.43 -0.59 1.88
CA LEU A 15 -10.61 -1.58 2.96
C LEU A 15 -9.88 -1.16 4.23
N TRP A 16 -8.61 -0.76 4.13
CA TRP A 16 -7.85 -0.25 5.27
C TRP A 16 -8.54 0.90 5.98
N GLN A 17 -9.04 1.89 5.24
CA GLN A 17 -9.74 3.04 5.83
C GLN A 17 -11.00 2.63 6.57
N ASN A 18 -11.84 1.80 5.95
CA ASN A 18 -13.10 1.37 6.55
C ASN A 18 -12.87 0.50 7.79
N GLU A 19 -11.91 -0.40 7.73
CA GLU A 19 -11.54 -1.30 8.81
C GLU A 19 -10.86 -0.59 9.97
N GLU A 20 -9.94 0.33 9.68
CA GLU A 20 -9.29 1.15 10.71
C GLU A 20 -10.32 2.02 11.43
N ARG A 21 -11.30 2.59 10.69
CA ARG A 21 -12.42 3.33 11.30
C ARG A 21 -13.22 2.44 12.25
N ALA A 22 -13.55 1.20 11.86
CA ALA A 22 -14.28 0.26 12.70
C ALA A 22 -13.46 -0.20 13.93
N ALA A 23 -12.15 -0.43 13.74
CA ALA A 23 -11.22 -0.79 14.80
C ALA A 23 -11.09 0.31 15.86
N ILE A 24 -11.01 1.58 15.43
CA ILE A 24 -10.96 2.74 16.32
C ILE A 24 -12.30 2.92 17.04
N SER A 25 -13.43 2.86 16.32
CA SER A 25 -14.75 3.09 16.92
C SER A 25 -15.13 2.05 17.97
N SER A 26 -14.67 0.80 17.80
CA SER A 26 -14.90 -0.28 18.75
C SER A 26 -13.92 -0.30 19.94
N GLY A 27 -12.82 0.46 19.87
CA GLY A 27 -11.72 0.40 20.83
C GLY A 27 -10.88 -0.89 20.77
N LYS A 28 -11.17 -1.77 19.80
CA LYS A 28 -10.58 -3.12 19.69
C LYS A 28 -9.62 -3.21 18.51
N LEU A 29 -8.55 -2.41 18.57
CA LEU A 29 -7.59 -2.26 17.46
C LEU A 29 -6.94 -3.57 17.00
N ASN A 30 -6.72 -4.52 17.90
CA ASN A 30 -6.11 -5.81 17.57
C ASN A 30 -7.14 -6.88 17.17
N GLU A 31 -8.43 -6.68 17.45
CA GLU A 31 -9.47 -7.69 17.15
C GLU A 31 -10.14 -7.45 15.78
N ILE A 32 -9.96 -6.27 15.20
CA ILE A 32 -10.47 -5.95 13.86
C ILE A 32 -9.29 -5.88 12.90
N TRP A 33 -9.32 -6.71 11.86
CA TRP A 33 -8.28 -6.70 10.84
C TRP A 33 -8.20 -5.34 10.15
N HIS A 34 -6.99 -4.81 9.98
CA HIS A 34 -6.73 -3.53 9.31
C HIS A 34 -5.26 -3.49 8.83
N ARG A 35 -4.80 -2.36 8.27
CA ARG A 35 -3.43 -2.19 7.72
C ARG A 35 -2.27 -2.74 8.57
N ARG A 36 -2.37 -2.73 9.90
CA ARG A 36 -1.32 -3.29 10.78
C ARG A 36 -1.20 -4.79 10.61
N HIS A 37 -2.32 -5.49 10.50
CA HIS A 37 -2.36 -6.93 10.30
C HIS A 37 -1.75 -7.31 8.94
N ASP A 38 -2.08 -6.53 7.90
CA ASP A 38 -1.50 -6.72 6.57
C ASP A 38 0.02 -6.46 6.56
N TYR A 39 0.50 -5.44 7.28
CA TYR A 39 1.95 -5.24 7.48
C TYR A 39 2.62 -6.48 8.08
N TRP A 40 2.06 -7.02 9.16
CA TRP A 40 2.63 -8.20 9.82
C TRP A 40 2.53 -9.44 8.96
N LEU A 41 1.44 -9.60 8.20
CA LEU A 41 1.30 -10.68 7.23
C LEU A 41 2.40 -10.61 6.15
N LEU A 42 2.67 -9.42 5.62
CA LEU A 42 3.75 -9.21 4.64
C LEU A 42 5.14 -9.42 5.22
N ALA A 43 5.40 -8.91 6.43
CA ALA A 43 6.64 -9.17 7.13
C ALA A 43 6.86 -10.68 7.35
N GLY A 44 5.77 -11.42 7.62
CA GLY A 44 5.77 -12.87 7.72
C GLY A 44 6.14 -13.54 6.40
N ILE A 45 5.58 -13.05 5.28
CA ILE A 45 5.93 -13.53 3.93
C ILE A 45 7.41 -13.28 3.63
N VAL A 46 7.96 -12.12 4.00
CA VAL A 46 9.38 -11.80 3.80
C VAL A 46 10.28 -12.72 4.62
N LEU A 47 9.89 -13.03 5.86
CA LEU A 47 10.70 -13.84 6.77
C LEU A 47 10.61 -15.35 6.48
N HIS A 48 9.38 -15.87 6.36
CA HIS A 48 9.09 -17.29 6.23
C HIS A 48 9.05 -17.76 4.78
N GLY A 49 8.74 -16.84 3.86
CA GLY A 49 8.54 -17.10 2.45
C GLY A 49 7.08 -17.01 2.04
N TYR A 50 6.87 -16.65 0.77
CA TYR A 50 5.57 -16.76 0.12
C TYR A 50 5.06 -18.20 0.19
N ALA A 51 3.76 -18.39 0.38
CA ALA A 51 3.16 -19.73 0.57
C ALA A 51 3.37 -20.45 1.89
N ARG A 52 3.98 -19.81 2.90
CA ARG A 52 4.29 -20.43 4.20
C ARG A 52 3.36 -19.98 5.34
N TRP A 53 2.06 -19.99 5.10
CA TRP A 53 1.04 -19.43 6.02
C TRP A 53 1.04 -20.07 7.40
N THR A 54 1.13 -21.41 7.43
CA THR A 54 1.13 -22.17 8.69
C THR A 54 2.31 -21.77 9.56
N ASP A 55 3.47 -21.52 8.97
CA ASP A 55 4.66 -21.11 9.70
C ASP A 55 4.49 -19.70 10.28
N ILE A 56 3.98 -18.76 9.46
CA ILE A 56 3.70 -17.39 9.90
C ILE A 56 2.69 -17.40 11.06
N GLN A 57 1.64 -18.23 10.98
CA GLN A 57 0.62 -18.31 12.03
C GLN A 57 1.13 -18.91 13.34
N ASN A 58 2.08 -19.84 13.26
CA ASN A 58 2.64 -20.52 14.42
C ASN A 58 3.80 -19.73 15.07
N ASP A 59 4.32 -18.72 14.38
CA ASP A 59 5.36 -17.83 14.90
C ASP A 59 4.76 -16.81 15.88
N GLY A 60 5.20 -16.88 17.13
CA GLY A 60 4.74 -16.00 18.21
C GLY A 60 4.97 -14.51 17.93
N ALA A 61 6.01 -14.15 17.15
CA ALA A 61 6.25 -12.76 16.76
C ALA A 61 5.15 -12.19 15.86
N PHE A 62 4.43 -13.05 15.13
CA PHE A 62 3.35 -12.69 14.22
C PHE A 62 1.96 -12.91 14.83
N GLY A 63 1.88 -13.17 16.14
CA GLY A 63 0.62 -13.50 16.84
C GLY A 63 -0.53 -12.51 16.61
N VAL A 64 -0.23 -11.26 16.29
CA VAL A 64 -1.22 -10.22 15.92
C VAL A 64 -2.16 -10.66 14.79
N ILE A 65 -1.70 -11.44 13.81
CA ILE A 65 -2.56 -11.92 12.71
C ILE A 65 -3.61 -12.94 13.17
N ASN A 66 -3.44 -13.50 14.37
CA ASN A 66 -4.37 -14.45 14.96
C ASN A 66 -5.39 -13.77 15.88
N GLU A 67 -5.14 -12.54 16.34
CA GLU A 67 -5.99 -11.82 17.30
C GLU A 67 -7.44 -11.66 16.83
N PRO A 68 -7.73 -11.28 15.56
CA PRO A 68 -9.11 -11.13 15.09
C PRO A 68 -9.96 -12.41 15.12
N PHE A 69 -9.30 -13.57 15.24
CA PHE A 69 -9.93 -14.88 15.19
C PHE A 69 -10.15 -15.50 16.57
N LYS A 70 -9.54 -14.97 17.64
CA LYS A 70 -9.61 -15.59 18.97
C LYS A 70 -11.03 -15.75 19.51
N GLY A 71 -11.90 -14.77 19.25
CA GLY A 71 -13.31 -14.81 19.69
C GLY A 71 -14.18 -15.83 18.96
N GLU A 72 -13.69 -16.41 17.85
CA GLU A 72 -14.43 -17.36 17.02
C GLU A 72 -13.90 -18.80 17.11
N ALA A 73 -12.85 -19.03 17.91
CA ALA A 73 -12.15 -20.30 17.98
C ALA A 73 -13.02 -21.49 18.41
N SER A 74 -14.13 -21.25 19.12
CA SER A 74 -15.08 -22.26 19.57
C SER A 74 -16.11 -22.69 18.51
N LYS A 75 -16.14 -22.05 17.34
CA LYS A 75 -17.07 -22.39 16.25
C LYS A 75 -16.55 -23.60 15.47
N GLY A 76 -17.44 -24.56 15.15
CA GLY A 76 -17.05 -25.80 14.45
C GLY A 76 -16.44 -25.60 13.05
N ASN A 77 -16.68 -24.45 12.42
CA ASN A 77 -16.12 -24.08 11.10
C ASN A 77 -14.98 -23.03 11.18
N PHE A 78 -14.42 -22.82 12.38
CA PHE A 78 -13.44 -21.77 12.64
C PHE A 78 -12.25 -21.77 11.67
N LEU A 79 -11.61 -22.94 11.49
CA LEU A 79 -10.40 -23.04 10.67
C LEU A 79 -10.68 -22.72 9.20
N GLU A 80 -11.83 -23.13 8.68
CA GLU A 80 -12.25 -22.84 7.31
C GLU A 80 -12.51 -21.34 7.12
N MET A 81 -13.24 -20.70 8.04
CA MET A 81 -13.50 -19.25 7.98
C MET A 81 -12.20 -18.44 8.04
N LYS A 82 -11.30 -18.80 8.96
CA LYS A 82 -9.98 -18.16 9.09
C LYS A 82 -9.16 -18.31 7.81
N ASN A 83 -9.06 -19.51 7.26
CA ASN A 83 -8.29 -19.76 6.04
C ASN A 83 -8.89 -19.05 4.83
N LYS A 84 -10.21 -19.02 4.70
CA LYS A 84 -10.90 -18.29 3.62
C LYS A 84 -10.65 -16.78 3.71
N PHE A 85 -10.70 -16.21 4.92
CA PHE A 85 -10.41 -14.80 5.14
C PHE A 85 -8.97 -14.46 4.78
N LEU A 86 -7.99 -15.22 5.29
CA LEU A 86 -6.58 -14.99 5.02
C LEU A 86 -6.26 -15.17 3.53
N ALA A 87 -6.84 -16.16 2.86
CA ALA A 87 -6.68 -16.32 1.41
C ALA A 87 -7.20 -15.10 0.63
N ARG A 88 -8.32 -14.49 1.07
CA ARG A 88 -8.82 -13.25 0.46
C ARG A 88 -7.87 -12.08 0.70
N ARG A 89 -7.39 -11.89 1.94
CA ARG A 89 -6.43 -10.83 2.29
C ARG A 89 -5.15 -10.96 1.48
N PHE A 90 -4.66 -12.18 1.38
CA PHE A 90 -3.47 -12.48 0.64
C PHE A 90 -3.59 -12.14 -0.84
N LYS A 91 -4.66 -12.57 -1.51
CA LYS A 91 -4.89 -12.22 -2.93
C LYS A 91 -4.90 -10.71 -3.16
N LEU A 92 -5.49 -9.96 -2.23
CA LEU A 92 -5.52 -8.50 -2.31
C LEU A 92 -4.11 -7.90 -2.16
N LEU A 93 -3.31 -8.37 -1.19
CA LEU A 93 -1.94 -7.93 -0.99
C LEU A 93 -1.03 -8.35 -2.16
N GLU A 94 -1.22 -9.55 -2.70
CA GLU A 94 -0.51 -10.05 -3.88
C GLU A 94 -0.74 -9.12 -5.08
N GLN A 95 -2.01 -8.79 -5.36
CA GLN A 95 -2.36 -7.82 -6.40
C GLN A 95 -1.70 -6.47 -6.14
N ALA A 96 -1.80 -5.95 -4.92
CA ALA A 96 -1.22 -4.66 -4.57
C ALA A 96 0.32 -4.63 -4.73
N LEU A 97 1.01 -5.70 -4.34
CA LEU A 97 2.46 -5.85 -4.53
C LEU A 97 2.85 -5.96 -6.00
N VAL A 98 2.07 -6.69 -6.78
CA VAL A 98 2.26 -6.80 -8.23
C VAL A 98 2.13 -5.41 -8.87
N ILE A 99 1.08 -4.67 -8.55
CA ILE A 99 0.88 -3.32 -9.08
C ILE A 99 1.98 -2.37 -8.62
N GLU A 100 2.36 -2.41 -7.35
CA GLU A 100 3.45 -1.56 -6.84
C GLU A 100 4.76 -1.81 -7.61
N GLU A 101 5.12 -3.08 -7.84
CA GLU A 101 6.30 -3.41 -8.64
C GLU A 101 6.13 -2.99 -10.11
N GLN A 102 4.93 -3.11 -10.69
CA GLN A 102 4.66 -2.66 -12.05
C GLN A 102 4.84 -1.14 -12.18
N LEU A 103 4.31 -0.36 -11.23
CA LEU A 103 4.47 1.10 -11.18
C LEU A 103 5.93 1.49 -10.98
N ARG A 104 6.65 0.80 -10.08
CA ARG A 104 8.09 0.98 -9.88
C ARG A 104 8.88 0.69 -11.15
N ARG A 105 8.56 -0.38 -11.87
CA ARG A 105 9.22 -0.77 -13.12
C ARG A 105 8.90 0.18 -14.26
N ALA A 106 7.66 0.64 -14.36
CA ALA A 106 7.25 1.65 -15.34
C ALA A 106 8.02 2.96 -15.15
N ALA A 107 8.17 3.40 -13.89
CA ALA A 107 8.97 4.57 -13.56
C ALA A 107 10.45 4.37 -13.89
N TYR A 108 11.03 3.20 -13.58
CA TYR A 108 12.42 2.87 -13.91
C TYR A 108 12.68 2.90 -15.44
N LEU A 109 11.71 2.45 -16.24
CA LEU A 109 11.78 2.47 -17.69
C LEU A 109 11.40 3.83 -18.30
N ASN A 110 11.10 4.85 -17.48
CA ASN A 110 10.58 6.16 -17.90
C ASN A 110 9.39 6.05 -18.85
N MET A 111 8.49 5.10 -18.59
CA MET A 111 7.33 4.91 -19.44
C MET A 111 6.37 6.08 -19.28
N THR A 112 6.18 6.82 -20.35
CA THR A 112 5.17 7.88 -20.44
C THR A 112 3.94 7.37 -21.15
N GLN A 113 2.77 7.85 -20.74
CA GLN A 113 1.54 7.64 -21.50
C GLN A 113 1.52 8.60 -22.69
N ASP A 114 1.03 8.13 -23.84
CA ASP A 114 0.81 8.97 -25.01
C ASP A 114 -0.47 9.80 -24.80
N PRO A 115 -0.38 11.15 -24.71
CA PRO A 115 -1.55 11.99 -24.52
C PRO A 115 -2.57 11.90 -25.66
N SER A 116 -2.12 11.51 -26.86
CA SER A 116 -2.99 11.34 -28.03
C SER A 116 -3.69 9.98 -28.08
N HIS A 117 -3.42 9.09 -27.12
CA HIS A 117 -4.06 7.79 -27.05
C HIS A 117 -5.58 7.94 -26.84
N PRO A 118 -6.44 7.22 -27.58
CA PRO A 118 -7.90 7.35 -27.47
C PRO A 118 -8.47 7.21 -26.06
N ALA A 119 -7.87 6.36 -25.22
CA ALA A 119 -8.28 6.24 -23.82
C ALA A 119 -7.94 7.50 -22.97
N MET A 120 -6.88 8.23 -23.32
CA MET A 120 -6.54 9.49 -22.68
C MET A 120 -7.50 10.60 -23.10
N ALA A 121 -7.85 10.67 -24.39
CA ALA A 121 -8.87 11.59 -24.88
C ALA A 121 -10.22 11.38 -24.17
N LEU A 122 -10.66 10.12 -24.02
CA LEU A 122 -11.88 9.79 -23.27
C LEU A 122 -11.79 10.25 -21.81
N ASN A 123 -10.65 10.03 -21.14
CA ASN A 123 -10.44 10.46 -19.76
C ASN A 123 -10.47 11.98 -19.61
N THR A 124 -9.87 12.72 -20.55
CA THR A 124 -9.92 14.19 -20.58
C THR A 124 -11.36 14.68 -20.75
N ARG A 125 -12.11 14.10 -21.70
CA ARG A 125 -13.53 14.47 -21.89
C ARG A 125 -14.39 14.14 -20.67
N PHE A 126 -14.12 13.02 -20.00
CA PHE A 126 -14.79 12.67 -18.75
C PHE A 126 -14.56 13.75 -17.68
N ALA A 127 -13.30 14.17 -17.48
CA ALA A 127 -12.98 15.26 -16.56
C ALA A 127 -13.62 16.61 -16.96
N GLU A 128 -13.71 16.90 -18.26
CA GLU A 128 -14.41 18.09 -18.76
C GLU A 128 -15.91 18.04 -18.45
N VAL A 129 -16.56 16.87 -18.61
CA VAL A 129 -17.97 16.67 -18.26
C VAL A 129 -18.20 16.88 -16.77
N GLU A 130 -17.37 16.28 -15.92
CA GLU A 130 -17.46 16.46 -14.46
C GLU A 130 -17.29 17.93 -14.08
N CYS A 131 -16.26 18.60 -14.61
CA CYS A 131 -15.99 20.01 -14.35
C CYS A 131 -17.15 20.91 -14.80
N LEU A 132 -17.68 20.69 -16.01
CA LEU A 132 -18.78 21.47 -16.56
C LEU A 132 -20.06 21.27 -15.75
N ALA A 133 -20.35 20.04 -15.31
CA ALA A 133 -21.51 19.75 -14.48
C ALA A 133 -21.40 20.35 -13.07
N GLU A 134 -20.24 20.21 -12.42
CA GLU A 134 -20.01 20.73 -11.07
C GLU A 134 -20.00 22.26 -11.02
N SER A 135 -19.27 22.91 -11.94
CA SER A 135 -19.13 24.37 -11.98
C SER A 135 -20.48 25.08 -12.15
N HIS A 136 -21.41 24.45 -12.86
CA HIS A 136 -22.70 25.02 -13.21
C HIS A 136 -23.90 24.43 -12.47
N GLN A 137 -23.69 23.65 -11.39
CA GLN A 137 -24.77 23.01 -10.63
C GLN A 137 -25.81 24.01 -10.09
N HIS A 138 -25.39 25.24 -9.77
CA HIS A 138 -26.25 26.31 -9.25
C HIS A 138 -27.21 26.90 -10.30
N LEU A 139 -26.86 26.86 -11.59
CA LEU A 139 -27.65 27.47 -12.66
C LEU A 139 -29.06 26.87 -12.77
N SER A 140 -29.21 25.59 -12.42
CA SER A 140 -30.53 24.94 -12.38
C SER A 140 -31.47 25.62 -11.38
N LYS A 141 -30.98 25.90 -10.16
CA LYS A 141 -31.75 26.56 -9.11
C LYS A 141 -32.08 28.01 -9.48
N GLU A 142 -31.13 28.74 -10.05
CA GLU A 142 -31.34 30.13 -10.46
C GLU A 142 -32.31 30.23 -11.65
N SER A 143 -32.21 29.32 -12.62
CA SER A 143 -33.14 29.23 -13.74
C SER A 143 -34.58 28.99 -13.25
N LEU A 144 -34.77 28.04 -12.32
CA LEU A 144 -36.09 27.76 -11.71
C LEU A 144 -36.65 28.95 -10.92
N ALA A 145 -35.80 29.81 -10.36
CA ALA A 145 -36.21 31.05 -9.72
C ALA A 145 -36.64 32.15 -10.73
N GLY A 146 -36.64 31.85 -12.02
CA GLY A 146 -37.06 32.76 -13.09
C GLY A 146 -35.94 33.63 -13.66
N ASN A 147 -34.67 33.35 -13.33
CA ASN A 147 -33.52 34.09 -13.86
C ASN A 147 -33.32 33.75 -15.36
N LYS A 148 -33.77 34.65 -16.25
CA LYS A 148 -33.68 34.47 -17.70
C LYS A 148 -32.25 34.30 -18.22
N PRO A 149 -31.25 35.11 -17.81
CA PRO A 149 -29.84 34.87 -18.12
C PRO A 149 -29.35 33.48 -17.68
N ALA A 150 -29.63 33.06 -16.45
CA ALA A 150 -29.22 31.74 -15.96
C ALA A 150 -29.85 30.60 -16.77
N ASN A 151 -31.12 30.77 -17.19
CA ASN A 151 -31.78 29.79 -18.06
C ASN A 151 -31.10 29.66 -19.43
N ALA A 152 -30.72 30.79 -20.05
CA ALA A 152 -30.01 30.78 -21.33
C ALA A 152 -28.64 30.11 -21.22
N VAL A 153 -27.88 30.39 -20.15
CA VAL A 153 -26.59 29.75 -19.88
C VAL A 153 -26.78 28.25 -19.60
N LEU A 154 -27.79 27.87 -18.81
CA LEU A 154 -28.13 26.48 -18.52
C LEU A 154 -28.40 25.69 -19.80
N HIS A 155 -29.20 26.22 -20.73
CA HIS A 155 -29.41 25.58 -22.03
C HIS A 155 -28.11 25.40 -22.81
N LYS A 156 -27.21 26.39 -22.80
CA LYS A 156 -25.90 26.28 -23.46
C LYS A 156 -25.03 25.20 -22.81
N VAL A 157 -25.00 25.13 -21.48
CA VAL A 157 -24.27 24.11 -20.72
C VAL A 157 -24.83 22.72 -21.03
N LEU A 158 -26.16 22.56 -21.07
CA LEU A 158 -26.80 21.28 -21.40
C LEU A 158 -26.46 20.83 -22.83
N ASN A 159 -26.49 21.74 -23.81
CA ASN A 159 -26.08 21.42 -25.17
C ASN A 159 -24.61 20.99 -25.23
N GLN A 160 -23.72 21.69 -24.52
CA GLN A 160 -22.30 21.34 -24.47
C GLN A 160 -22.08 19.98 -23.79
N LEU A 161 -22.83 19.66 -22.73
CA LEU A 161 -22.83 18.32 -22.12
C LEU A 161 -23.30 17.26 -23.12
N GLU A 162 -24.33 17.52 -23.90
CA GLU A 162 -24.84 16.59 -24.92
C GLU A 162 -23.78 16.33 -26.02
N GLU A 163 -23.12 17.37 -26.52
CA GLU A 163 -22.02 17.25 -27.47
C GLU A 163 -20.85 16.43 -26.91
N LEU A 164 -20.41 16.73 -25.68
CA LEU A 164 -19.34 15.97 -25.01
C LEU A 164 -19.71 14.50 -24.80
N LEU A 165 -20.95 14.23 -24.37
CA LEU A 165 -21.44 12.85 -24.18
C LEU A 165 -21.53 12.09 -25.52
N SER A 166 -21.92 12.77 -26.60
CA SER A 166 -21.94 12.20 -27.94
C SER A 166 -20.54 11.80 -28.40
N ASP A 167 -19.55 12.66 -28.18
CA ASP A 167 -18.15 12.37 -28.49
C ASP A 167 -17.59 11.24 -27.63
N MET A 168 -17.85 11.26 -26.32
CA MET A 168 -17.44 10.18 -25.40
C MET A 168 -18.05 8.84 -25.82
N LYS A 169 -19.31 8.82 -26.27
CA LYS A 169 -19.94 7.61 -26.80
C LYS A 169 -19.19 7.10 -28.03
N ALA A 170 -18.78 7.99 -28.94
CA ALA A 170 -17.96 7.61 -30.09
C ALA A 170 -16.60 7.04 -29.65
N ASP A 171 -15.94 7.65 -28.67
CA ASP A 171 -14.68 7.16 -28.12
C ASP A 171 -14.84 5.76 -27.49
N VAL A 172 -15.88 5.54 -26.68
CA VAL A 172 -16.19 4.24 -26.06
C VAL A 172 -16.41 3.16 -27.11
N THR A 173 -17.08 3.47 -28.24
CA THR A 173 -17.27 2.47 -29.30
C THR A 173 -15.96 2.06 -29.99
N ARG A 174 -14.95 2.94 -30.03
CA ARG A 174 -13.65 2.68 -30.68
C ARG A 174 -12.61 2.10 -29.72
N LEU A 175 -12.83 2.29 -28.42
CA LEU A 175 -11.88 1.93 -27.37
C LEU A 175 -11.52 0.44 -27.33
N PRO A 176 -12.45 -0.53 -27.49
CA PRO A 176 -12.11 -1.96 -27.51
C PRO A 176 -11.09 -2.34 -28.60
N ALA A 177 -11.24 -1.78 -29.80
CA ALA A 177 -10.33 -2.03 -30.92
C ALA A 177 -8.95 -1.41 -30.72
N THR A 178 -8.87 -0.34 -29.95
CA THR A 178 -7.60 0.31 -29.59
C THR A 178 -6.90 -0.45 -28.47
N LEU A 179 -7.64 -0.82 -27.41
CA LEU A 179 -7.09 -1.55 -26.27
C LEU A 179 -6.57 -2.93 -26.64
N SER A 180 -7.22 -3.63 -27.57
CA SER A 180 -6.79 -4.96 -28.01
C SER A 180 -5.40 -4.98 -28.67
N ARG A 181 -4.92 -3.82 -29.14
CA ARG A 181 -3.58 -3.66 -29.72
C ARG A 181 -2.50 -3.40 -28.69
N ILE A 182 -2.88 -3.03 -27.46
CA ILE A 182 -1.92 -2.76 -26.39
C ILE A 182 -1.32 -4.09 -25.93
N PRO A 183 0.01 -4.26 -26.01
CA PRO A 183 0.63 -5.48 -25.51
C PRO A 183 0.39 -5.65 -24.00
N PRO A 184 0.31 -6.90 -23.49
CA PRO A 184 0.17 -7.16 -22.07
C PRO A 184 1.23 -6.42 -21.23
N ILE A 185 0.86 -5.98 -20.02
CA ILE A 185 1.75 -5.25 -19.10
C ILE A 185 3.07 -6.01 -18.88
N ALA A 186 2.99 -7.34 -18.73
CA ALA A 186 4.17 -8.20 -18.57
C ALA A 186 5.19 -8.05 -19.71
N ALA A 187 4.72 -7.94 -20.97
CA ALA A 187 5.58 -7.73 -22.13
C ALA A 187 6.16 -6.32 -22.15
N ARG A 188 5.34 -5.31 -21.83
CA ARG A 188 5.76 -3.89 -21.82
C ARG A 188 6.80 -3.60 -20.75
N LEU A 189 6.67 -4.22 -19.58
CA LEU A 189 7.55 -4.02 -18.44
C LEU A 189 8.70 -5.05 -18.36
N GLN A 190 8.70 -6.02 -19.28
CA GLN A 190 9.66 -7.14 -19.30
C GLN A 190 9.73 -7.85 -17.93
N MET A 191 8.56 -8.10 -17.33
CA MET A 191 8.42 -8.70 -16.01
C MET A 191 7.24 -9.67 -15.99
N SER A 192 7.28 -10.67 -15.11
CA SER A 192 6.14 -11.58 -14.91
C SER A 192 5.73 -11.63 -13.45
N GLU A 193 4.44 -11.72 -13.18
CA GLU A 193 3.91 -11.89 -11.82
C GLU A 193 4.55 -13.10 -11.15
N ARG A 194 4.64 -14.22 -11.87
CA ARG A 194 5.33 -15.44 -11.40
C ARG A 194 6.76 -15.16 -10.93
N SER A 195 7.51 -14.30 -11.61
CA SER A 195 8.88 -13.94 -11.16
C SER A 195 8.90 -13.15 -9.86
N ILE A 196 7.92 -12.27 -9.62
CA ILE A 196 7.77 -11.53 -8.37
C ILE A 196 7.49 -12.51 -7.23
N LEU A 197 6.48 -13.37 -7.41
CA LEU A 197 6.07 -14.33 -6.39
C LEU A 197 7.16 -15.37 -6.12
N SER A 198 7.87 -15.81 -7.15
CA SER A 198 8.99 -16.74 -7.00
C SER A 198 10.12 -16.13 -6.17
N ARG A 199 10.45 -14.85 -6.37
CA ARG A 199 11.45 -14.15 -5.54
C ARG A 199 11.01 -14.05 -4.08
N LEU A 200 9.72 -13.93 -3.82
CA LEU A 200 9.17 -13.93 -2.45
C LEU A 200 9.11 -15.33 -1.84
N ALA A 201 9.04 -16.39 -2.65
CA ALA A 201 9.00 -17.78 -2.19
C ALA A 201 10.41 -18.29 -1.81
N SER A 202 11.43 -17.88 -2.55
CA SER A 202 12.83 -18.20 -2.25
C SER A 202 13.33 -17.29 -1.13
N LYS A 203 13.59 -17.86 0.06
CA LYS A 203 14.31 -17.16 1.14
C LYS A 203 15.54 -16.48 0.54
N GLY A 204 15.69 -15.16 0.78
CA GLY A 204 16.74 -14.34 0.21
C GLY A 204 18.15 -14.87 0.50
N THR A 205 18.66 -15.73 -0.38
CA THR A 205 20.09 -16.03 -0.51
C THR A 205 20.79 -15.03 -1.43
N ASP A 206 20.04 -14.19 -2.16
CA ASP A 206 20.60 -13.10 -2.95
C ASP A 206 20.63 -11.81 -2.14
N SER A 207 21.82 -11.51 -1.60
CA SER A 207 22.17 -10.17 -1.11
C SER A 207 22.28 -9.21 -2.30
N HIS A 208 21.15 -8.86 -2.91
CA HIS A 208 21.13 -7.75 -3.86
C HIS A 208 21.25 -6.44 -3.08
N PRO A 209 22.23 -5.58 -3.37
CA PRO A 209 22.28 -4.26 -2.76
C PRO A 209 20.98 -3.51 -3.07
N PRO A 210 20.43 -2.74 -2.12
CA PRO A 210 19.23 -1.96 -2.37
C PRO A 210 19.49 -1.05 -3.58
N PRO A 211 18.60 -0.99 -4.59
CA PRO A 211 18.78 -0.11 -5.72
C PRO A 211 18.83 1.34 -5.20
N SER A 212 19.89 2.06 -5.57
CA SER A 212 20.01 3.49 -5.32
C SER A 212 18.97 4.22 -6.15
N PHE A 213 17.92 4.73 -5.51
CA PHE A 213 16.91 5.55 -6.17
C PHE A 213 17.42 6.99 -6.33
N PRO A 214 17.25 7.63 -7.51
CA PRO A 214 17.30 9.09 -7.58
C PRO A 214 16.09 9.66 -6.82
N PRO A 215 16.24 10.75 -6.05
CA PRO A 215 15.14 11.36 -5.33
C PRO A 215 14.10 11.88 -6.34
N GLY A 216 12.97 11.19 -6.45
CA GLY A 216 11.79 11.68 -7.14
C GLY A 216 11.12 12.81 -6.33
N PRO A 217 10.26 13.63 -6.97
CA PRO A 217 9.71 14.87 -6.39
C PRO A 217 8.75 14.68 -5.19
N TYR A 218 8.59 13.46 -4.67
CA TYR A 218 7.75 13.14 -3.51
C TYR A 218 8.53 12.54 -2.33
N ALA A 219 9.81 12.92 -2.17
CA ALA A 219 10.55 12.56 -0.97
C ALA A 219 10.05 13.37 0.25
N THR A 220 9.57 12.67 1.27
CA THR A 220 9.35 13.20 2.63
C THR A 220 10.62 13.87 3.16
N PRO A 221 10.53 15.05 3.83
CA PRO A 221 11.71 15.78 4.29
C PRO A 221 12.57 14.93 5.24
N PRO A 222 13.91 14.92 5.06
CA PRO A 222 14.83 14.19 5.92
C PRO A 222 15.06 14.99 7.20
N SER A 223 14.14 14.88 8.15
CA SER A 223 14.37 15.42 9.49
C SER A 223 13.75 14.53 10.56
N TYR A 224 14.06 13.24 10.53
CA TYR A 224 14.11 12.39 11.73
C TYR A 224 14.76 11.05 11.40
N GLY A 225 16.00 10.82 11.86
CA GLY A 225 16.68 9.53 11.77
C GLY A 225 18.14 9.65 11.33
N GLY A 226 19.04 9.87 12.29
CA GLY A 226 20.48 9.88 12.06
C GLY A 226 20.99 8.50 11.65
N THR A 227 21.62 8.43 10.48
CA THR A 227 22.41 7.30 10.01
C THR A 227 23.78 7.30 10.69
N PHE A 228 24.15 6.18 11.30
CA PHE A 228 25.52 5.91 11.75
C PHE A 228 26.41 5.70 10.53
N GLY A 229 27.19 6.72 10.18
CA GLY A 229 28.29 6.65 9.21
C GLY A 229 29.62 6.97 9.90
N THR A 230 30.64 6.19 9.58
CA THR A 230 32.04 6.38 10.03
C THR A 230 32.55 7.78 9.70
N PRO A 231 33.23 8.49 10.62
CA PRO A 231 33.78 9.81 10.31
C PRO A 231 35.04 9.69 9.43
N PRO A 232 35.27 10.66 8.52
CA PRO A 232 36.50 10.72 7.74
C PRO A 232 37.71 11.08 8.62
N ALA A 233 38.89 10.61 8.24
CA ALA A 233 40.14 10.87 8.95
C ALA A 233 40.47 12.38 8.94
N GLY A 234 40.58 13.00 10.11
CA GLY A 234 41.13 14.35 10.27
C GLY A 234 40.34 15.35 11.12
N ALA A 235 39.18 14.99 11.70
CA ALA A 235 38.41 15.92 12.54
C ALA A 235 38.69 15.73 14.04
N LEU A 236 39.01 16.83 14.73
CA LEU A 236 39.21 16.92 16.18
C LEU A 236 37.91 16.60 16.96
N PRO A 237 37.98 15.94 18.13
CA PRO A 237 36.79 15.56 18.89
C PRO A 237 36.13 16.77 19.58
N PRO A 238 34.79 16.92 19.54
CA PRO A 238 34.07 17.83 20.41
C PRO A 238 34.04 17.30 21.85
N PRO A 239 34.04 18.17 22.87
CA PRO A 239 34.06 17.76 24.27
C PRO A 239 32.66 17.33 24.75
N GLY A 240 32.60 16.19 25.45
CA GLY A 240 31.49 15.86 26.35
C GLY A 240 30.43 14.92 25.79
N GLY A 241 30.66 13.61 25.94
CA GLY A 241 29.63 12.58 25.81
C GLY A 241 30.13 11.28 26.43
N ALA A 242 29.67 10.94 27.63
CA ALA A 242 29.99 9.69 28.30
C ALA A 242 29.37 8.50 27.53
N ASN A 243 30.23 7.62 27.01
CA ASN A 243 29.84 6.46 26.24
C ASN A 243 29.80 5.22 27.15
N TYR A 244 28.61 4.74 27.46
CA TYR A 244 28.36 3.57 28.33
C TYR A 244 28.78 2.21 27.74
N SER A 245 29.45 2.20 26.57
CA SER A 245 29.90 0.96 25.90
C SER A 245 31.38 0.63 26.09
N GLN A 246 32.11 1.30 26.99
CA GLN A 246 33.51 1.01 27.31
C GLN A 246 33.72 0.65 28.78
N MET A 247 33.16 -0.48 29.23
CA MET A 247 33.70 -1.18 30.41
C MET A 247 34.36 -2.49 29.97
N PRO A 248 35.61 -2.77 30.38
CA PRO A 248 36.33 -3.98 30.01
C PRO A 248 35.81 -5.22 30.77
N PRO A 249 35.98 -6.43 30.23
CA PRO A 249 35.49 -7.65 30.86
C PRO A 249 36.48 -8.17 31.91
N GLY A 250 36.02 -8.42 33.12
CA GLY A 250 36.74 -9.24 34.09
C GLY A 250 36.41 -8.93 35.54
N SER A 251 35.71 -9.84 36.23
CA SER A 251 36.36 -10.81 37.12
C SER A 251 35.30 -11.68 37.80
N PHE A 252 35.39 -12.98 37.60
CA PHE A 252 34.67 -13.99 38.40
C PHE A 252 35.23 -13.99 39.83
N ILE A 253 34.36 -14.03 40.84
CA ILE A 253 34.63 -14.69 42.13
C ILE A 253 33.42 -15.54 42.50
N SER A 254 33.66 -16.84 42.60
CA SER A 254 32.78 -17.87 43.13
C SER A 254 32.58 -17.72 44.64
N GLY A 255 31.39 -18.06 45.12
CA GLY A 255 31.10 -18.27 46.54
C GLY A 255 29.98 -19.29 46.70
N GLU A 256 30.38 -20.55 46.84
CA GLU A 256 29.52 -21.72 47.13
C GLU A 256 29.33 -21.86 48.66
N GLY A 257 28.14 -22.24 49.14
CA GLY A 257 27.95 -22.59 50.56
C GLY A 257 26.52 -22.61 51.14
N THR A 258 25.68 -23.55 50.67
CA THR A 258 24.73 -24.43 51.41
C THR A 258 23.65 -23.92 52.43
N PRO A 259 22.59 -24.72 52.73
CA PRO A 259 21.23 -24.25 53.05
C PRO A 259 20.74 -24.54 54.49
N ALA A 260 19.64 -23.88 54.90
CA ALA A 260 18.71 -24.28 55.97
C ALA A 260 17.46 -23.38 55.85
N GLY A 261 16.21 -23.74 56.11
CA GLY A 261 15.57 -24.84 56.82
C GLY A 261 14.17 -24.31 57.21
N GLY A 262 13.21 -25.20 57.42
CA GLY A 262 11.77 -24.89 57.52
C GLY A 262 11.28 -24.00 58.66
N THR A 263 9.98 -23.66 58.52
CA THR A 263 8.96 -23.33 59.54
C THR A 263 9.06 -21.99 60.30
N LYS A 264 8.09 -21.10 60.06
CA LYS A 264 6.80 -21.04 60.78
C LYS A 264 5.77 -20.25 59.98
#